data_AF-A0A535H6I9-F1
#
_entry.id   AF-A0A535H6I9-F1
#
_cell.length_a   1.000
_cell.length_b   1.000
_cell.length_c   1.000
_cell.angle_alpha   90.00
_cell.angle_beta   90.00
_cell.angle_gamma   90.00
#
_symmetry.space_group_name_H-M   'P 1'
#
loop_
_entity.id
_entity.type
_entity.pdbx_description
1 polymer ?
#
loop_
_entity_poly.entity_id
_entity_poly.type
_entity_poly.pdbx_seq_one_letter_code
_entity_poly.pdbx_strand_id
1 'polypeptide(L)'
;MSWRRERWSADHSLPIGVTKRAQVGELVRAGDIIAAGATLAGALRVSGARRLGLSPTDLERELRVRVGSDVVAGTVLARVGRRFPRSVTAPIDGRLLHVTVDGDLYIAPIVDRWTVRATLDGVVSRSDDAVVEIEGEAWCLRAAAAYGPDAVGELTLGVDGPDADLAPARIDVRLSGRIIVGGARVSAEVITRAHACGVAGLVAGAVPPAGLRVVYGDAVTASGSPGRDDRPTVLCLMGFGSGALPQAVYEPFAALAGARATIHTASARLFVFSAASLDRPEVPPPDRVRKDDAPVATAPAERPEAEAEEGDVEEEEPASGR
;
A
#
# COMPACT_ATOMS: atom_id res chain seq x y z
N MET A 1 2.05 17.85 9.98
CA MET A 1 2.94 16.85 9.37
C MET A 1 4.37 17.26 9.67
N SER A 2 5.21 16.34 10.13
CA SER A 2 6.62 16.62 10.40
C SER A 2 7.48 15.43 10.02
N TRP A 3 8.73 15.71 9.67
CA TRP A 3 9.74 14.70 9.39
C TRP A 3 10.26 14.09 10.68
N ARG A 4 10.46 12.77 10.69
CA ARG A 4 11.07 12.06 11.81
C ARG A 4 12.02 10.99 11.31
N ARG A 5 13.19 10.89 11.94
CA ARG A 5 14.15 9.82 11.72
C ARG A 5 14.09 8.87 12.90
N GLU A 6 13.51 7.72 12.67
CA GLU A 6 13.24 6.71 13.69
C GLU A 6 13.35 5.34 13.04
N ARG A 7 13.27 4.29 13.87
CA ARG A 7 13.03 2.93 13.38
C ARG A 7 11.55 2.76 13.08
N TRP A 8 11.25 2.37 11.85
CA TRP A 8 9.90 2.14 11.35
C TRP A 8 9.68 0.67 11.08
N SER A 9 8.43 0.25 11.18
CA SER A 9 7.93 -1.01 10.62
C SER A 9 7.07 -0.70 9.39
N ALA A 10 7.22 -1.50 8.33
CA ALA A 10 6.37 -1.51 7.15
C ALA A 10 5.83 -2.92 6.88
N ASP A 11 4.51 -3.06 6.92
CA ASP A 11 3.77 -4.28 6.61
C ASP A 11 3.48 -4.38 5.11
N HIS A 12 3.79 -5.53 4.52
CA HIS A 12 3.51 -5.81 3.12
C HIS A 12 2.55 -6.99 3.02
N SER A 13 1.28 -6.70 2.71
CA SER A 13 0.24 -7.72 2.60
C SER A 13 0.45 -8.62 1.38
N LEU A 14 0.46 -9.92 1.62
CA LEU A 14 0.64 -10.95 0.60
C LEU A 14 -0.72 -11.43 0.08
N PRO A 15 -0.94 -11.46 -1.24
CA PRO A 15 -2.06 -12.18 -1.81
C PRO A 15 -1.98 -13.69 -1.52
N ILE A 16 -3.11 -14.37 -1.72
CA ILE A 16 -3.15 -15.84 -1.70
C ILE A 16 -2.24 -16.40 -2.80
N GLY A 17 -1.67 -17.58 -2.55
CA GLY A 17 -0.81 -18.26 -3.52
C GLY A 17 0.66 -17.86 -3.41
N VAL A 18 1.13 -17.52 -2.20
CA VAL A 18 2.55 -17.29 -1.90
C VAL A 18 3.36 -18.53 -2.29
N THR A 19 4.41 -18.33 -3.07
CA THR A 19 5.33 -19.40 -3.51
C THR A 19 6.75 -19.19 -3.02
N LYS A 20 7.12 -17.94 -2.80
CA LYS A 20 8.39 -17.53 -2.20
C LYS A 20 8.16 -16.34 -1.29
N ARG A 21 8.81 -16.32 -0.13
CA ARG A 21 8.87 -15.17 0.76
C ARG A 21 10.22 -15.10 1.47
N ALA A 22 10.65 -13.88 1.77
CA ALA A 22 11.82 -13.59 2.58
C ALA A 22 11.64 -14.16 3.99
N GLN A 23 12.73 -14.57 4.63
CA GLN A 23 12.68 -15.21 5.95
C GLN A 23 12.95 -14.20 7.06
N VAL A 24 12.45 -14.46 8.27
CA VAL A 24 12.75 -13.63 9.44
C VAL A 24 14.27 -13.56 9.67
N GLY A 25 14.78 -12.36 9.89
CA GLY A 25 16.21 -12.08 10.03
C GLY A 25 16.95 -11.80 8.71
N GLU A 26 16.29 -11.92 7.56
CA GLU A 26 16.88 -11.57 6.26
C GLU A 26 17.05 -10.05 6.13
N LEU A 27 18.22 -9.63 5.64
CA LEU A 27 18.50 -8.23 5.31
C LEU A 27 17.98 -7.93 3.90
N VAL A 28 17.21 -6.85 3.77
CA VAL A 28 16.58 -6.46 2.52
C VAL A 28 16.76 -4.96 2.28
N ARG A 29 16.83 -4.56 1.02
CA ARG A 29 16.77 -3.17 0.60
C ARG A 29 15.41 -2.86 0.00
N ALA A 30 14.96 -1.63 0.18
CA ALA A 30 13.82 -1.09 -0.53
C ALA A 30 13.95 -1.37 -2.05
N GLY A 31 12.91 -1.96 -2.64
CA GLY A 31 12.89 -2.42 -4.03
C GLY A 31 13.20 -3.89 -4.24
N ASP A 32 13.83 -4.58 -3.27
CA ASP A 32 14.07 -6.01 -3.35
C ASP A 32 12.76 -6.79 -3.33
N ILE A 33 12.69 -7.89 -4.09
CA ILE A 33 11.51 -8.76 -4.11
C ILE A 33 11.51 -9.61 -2.84
N ILE A 34 10.60 -9.32 -1.92
CA ILE A 34 10.46 -10.01 -0.64
C ILE A 34 9.42 -11.11 -0.67
N ALA A 35 8.50 -11.10 -1.63
CA ALA A 35 7.59 -12.22 -1.83
C ALA A 35 7.15 -12.32 -3.29
N ALA A 36 6.78 -13.51 -3.70
CA ALA A 36 6.23 -13.80 -5.01
C ALA A 36 5.19 -14.90 -4.93
N GLY A 37 4.21 -14.83 -5.81
CA GLY A 37 3.15 -15.81 -5.87
C GLY A 37 2.45 -15.87 -7.22
N ALA A 38 1.42 -16.71 -7.27
CA ALA A 38 0.61 -16.91 -8.45
C ALA A 38 -0.86 -17.02 -8.05
N THR A 39 -1.71 -16.30 -8.77
CA THR A 39 -3.15 -16.46 -8.67
C THR A 39 -3.55 -17.63 -9.57
N LEU A 40 -4.27 -18.58 -8.98
CA LEU A 40 -4.71 -19.80 -9.63
C LEU A 40 -6.22 -19.74 -9.88
N ALA A 41 -6.68 -20.26 -11.01
CA ALA A 41 -8.10 -20.47 -11.27
C ALA A 41 -8.53 -21.91 -10.98
N GLY A 42 -9.77 -22.27 -11.32
CA GLY A 42 -10.38 -23.56 -11.01
C GLY A 42 -9.51 -24.74 -11.46
N ALA A 43 -9.27 -25.69 -10.56
CA ALA A 43 -8.43 -26.85 -10.82
C ALA A 43 -9.14 -27.90 -11.68
N LEU A 44 -8.41 -28.46 -12.64
CA LEU A 44 -8.83 -29.58 -13.47
C LEU A 44 -8.34 -30.90 -12.87
N ARG A 45 -9.25 -31.85 -12.69
CA ARG A 45 -8.94 -33.22 -12.28
C ARG A 45 -8.44 -34.04 -13.47
N VAL A 46 -7.29 -34.69 -13.30
CA VAL A 46 -6.68 -35.59 -14.26
C VAL A 46 -6.51 -36.95 -13.61
N SER A 47 -7.06 -37.99 -14.24
CA SER A 47 -6.94 -39.33 -13.67
C SER A 47 -5.51 -39.85 -13.79
N GLY A 48 -4.86 -40.12 -12.66
CA GLY A 48 -3.46 -40.53 -12.57
C GLY A 48 -3.31 -42.05 -12.50
N ALA A 49 -3.49 -42.60 -11.30
CA ALA A 49 -3.25 -44.01 -10.97
C ALA A 49 -4.07 -44.94 -11.87
N ARG A 50 -5.36 -44.65 -12.05
CA ARG A 50 -6.25 -45.43 -12.93
C ARG A 50 -5.79 -45.45 -14.39
N ARG A 51 -5.31 -44.33 -14.94
CA ARG A 51 -4.78 -44.28 -16.32
C ARG A 51 -3.48 -45.09 -16.46
N LEU A 52 -2.65 -45.10 -15.43
CA LEU A 52 -1.40 -45.87 -15.40
C LEU A 52 -1.58 -47.31 -14.92
N GLY A 53 -2.79 -47.71 -14.52
CA GLY A 53 -3.06 -49.02 -13.91
C GLY A 53 -2.16 -49.29 -12.70
N LEU A 54 -1.96 -48.28 -11.86
CA LEU A 54 -1.18 -48.33 -10.63
C LEU A 54 -2.11 -48.25 -9.42
N SER A 55 -1.59 -48.65 -8.26
CA SER A 55 -2.18 -48.21 -6.99
C SER A 55 -1.89 -46.71 -6.78
N PRO A 56 -2.69 -45.99 -5.97
CA PRO A 56 -2.39 -44.59 -5.64
C PRO A 56 -1.01 -44.40 -5.01
N THR A 57 -0.58 -45.32 -4.13
CA THR A 57 0.74 -45.30 -3.50
C THR A 57 1.89 -45.47 -4.50
N ASP A 58 1.69 -46.29 -5.54
CA ASP A 58 2.70 -46.49 -6.59
C ASP A 58 2.78 -45.29 -7.54
N LEU A 59 1.67 -44.57 -7.76
CA LEU A 59 1.66 -43.36 -8.57
C LEU A 59 2.63 -42.32 -8.03
N GLU A 60 2.62 -42.07 -6.71
CA GLU A 60 3.48 -41.07 -6.08
C GLU A 60 4.97 -41.33 -6.35
N ARG A 61 5.37 -42.61 -6.41
CA ARG A 61 6.75 -43.03 -6.72
C ARG A 61 7.13 -42.80 -8.19
N GLU A 62 6.15 -42.76 -9.08
CA GLU A 62 6.33 -42.66 -10.53
C GLU A 62 6.11 -41.23 -11.06
N LEU A 63 5.78 -40.29 -10.17
CA LEU A 63 5.69 -38.86 -10.49
C LEU A 63 7.06 -38.33 -10.95
N ARG A 64 7.03 -37.61 -12.08
CA ARG A 64 8.18 -36.90 -12.66
C ARG A 64 8.19 -35.43 -12.30
N VAL A 65 7.08 -34.93 -11.77
CA VAL A 65 6.89 -33.55 -11.35
C VAL A 65 6.48 -33.55 -9.88
N ARG A 66 7.10 -32.66 -9.07
CA ARG A 66 6.72 -32.51 -7.67
C ARG A 66 5.43 -31.69 -7.55
N VAL A 67 4.60 -32.04 -6.58
CA VAL A 67 3.47 -31.19 -6.17
C VAL A 67 4.00 -29.79 -5.85
N GLY A 68 3.29 -28.76 -6.32
CA GLY A 68 3.68 -27.36 -6.24
C GLY A 68 4.43 -26.83 -7.47
N SER A 69 4.84 -27.69 -8.40
CA SER A 69 5.58 -27.26 -9.60
C SER A 69 4.65 -26.77 -10.72
N ASP A 70 5.15 -25.80 -11.48
CA ASP A 70 4.53 -25.34 -12.72
C ASP A 70 4.78 -26.36 -13.84
N VAL A 71 3.78 -26.57 -14.68
CA VAL A 71 3.78 -27.52 -15.81
C VAL A 71 3.19 -26.85 -17.04
N VAL A 72 3.70 -27.24 -18.20
CA VAL A 72 3.16 -26.85 -19.52
C VAL A 72 2.31 -28.02 -20.05
N ALA A 73 1.28 -27.75 -20.84
CA ALA A 73 0.49 -28.75 -21.53
C ALA A 73 1.40 -29.74 -22.28
N GLY A 74 1.12 -31.04 -22.15
CA GLY A 74 1.96 -32.12 -22.67
C GLY A 74 3.09 -32.58 -21.75
N THR A 75 3.40 -31.85 -20.67
CA THR A 75 4.42 -32.27 -19.67
C THR A 75 4.06 -33.64 -19.10
N VAL A 76 5.00 -34.58 -19.12
CA VAL A 76 4.81 -35.92 -18.54
C VAL A 76 4.81 -35.82 -17.02
N LEU A 77 3.66 -36.03 -16.39
CA LEU A 77 3.46 -35.97 -14.94
C LEU A 77 3.91 -37.26 -14.26
N ALA A 78 3.58 -38.39 -14.87
CA ALA A 78 3.97 -39.72 -14.40
C ALA A 78 4.09 -40.67 -15.60
N ARG A 79 4.99 -41.65 -15.50
CA ARG A 79 5.26 -42.61 -16.58
C ARG A 79 5.73 -43.95 -16.04
N VAL A 80 5.13 -45.03 -16.55
CA VAL A 80 5.47 -46.42 -16.20
C VAL A 80 5.65 -47.30 -17.42
N GLY A 81 6.40 -48.40 -17.27
CA GLY A 81 6.63 -49.42 -18.31
C GLY A 81 7.82 -49.12 -19.21
N ARG A 82 8.60 -50.17 -19.54
CA ARG A 82 9.80 -50.09 -20.40
C ARG A 82 9.49 -50.32 -21.88
N ARG A 83 8.79 -51.43 -22.21
CA ARG A 83 8.52 -51.85 -23.59
C ARG A 83 7.24 -51.25 -24.19
N PHE A 84 6.28 -50.88 -23.35
CA PHE A 84 5.03 -50.17 -23.71
C PHE A 84 4.73 -49.11 -22.66
N PRO A 85 5.36 -47.93 -22.76
CA PRO A 85 5.23 -46.90 -21.74
C PRO A 85 3.81 -46.33 -21.72
N ARG A 86 3.20 -46.29 -20.53
CA ARG A 86 1.99 -45.51 -20.27
C ARG A 86 2.38 -44.25 -19.54
N SER A 87 1.81 -43.12 -19.93
CA SER A 87 2.09 -41.83 -19.32
C SER A 87 0.82 -41.03 -19.09
N VAL A 88 0.83 -40.24 -18.03
CA VAL A 88 -0.16 -39.20 -17.79
C VAL A 88 0.53 -37.87 -18.02
N THR A 89 -0.05 -37.04 -18.87
CA THR A 89 0.47 -35.73 -19.24
C THR A 89 -0.43 -34.62 -18.71
N ALA A 90 0.14 -33.43 -18.51
CA ALA A 90 -0.61 -32.23 -18.21
C ALA A 90 -1.52 -31.87 -19.40
N PRO A 91 -2.82 -31.70 -19.22
CA PRO A 91 -3.73 -31.30 -20.30
C PRO A 91 -3.73 -29.79 -20.56
N ILE A 92 -3.25 -29.00 -19.60
CA ILE A 92 -3.21 -27.54 -19.63
C ILE A 92 -1.89 -27.05 -19.04
N ASP A 93 -1.55 -25.80 -19.36
CA ASP A 93 -0.55 -25.04 -18.62
C ASP A 93 -1.09 -24.72 -17.22
N GLY A 94 -0.25 -24.83 -16.20
CA GLY A 94 -0.68 -24.57 -14.84
C GLY A 94 0.27 -25.07 -13.79
N ARG A 95 -0.26 -25.34 -12.60
CA ARG A 95 0.48 -25.86 -11.45
C ARG A 95 -0.15 -27.15 -10.95
N LEU A 96 0.68 -28.16 -10.69
CA LEU A 96 0.24 -29.38 -10.01
C LEU A 96 0.00 -29.08 -8.53
N LEU A 97 -1.26 -29.02 -8.10
CA LEU A 97 -1.62 -28.60 -6.74
C LEU A 97 -1.55 -29.72 -5.72
N HIS A 98 -2.02 -30.91 -6.09
CA HIS A 98 -2.13 -32.04 -5.18
C HIS A 98 -2.37 -33.34 -5.94
N VAL A 99 -2.04 -34.46 -5.30
CA VAL A 99 -2.39 -35.81 -5.72
C VAL A 99 -3.32 -36.38 -4.66
N THR A 100 -4.55 -36.75 -5.03
CA THR A 100 -5.53 -37.27 -4.08
C THR A 100 -5.16 -38.67 -3.61
N VAL A 101 -5.80 -39.10 -2.52
CA VAL A 101 -5.72 -40.47 -2.01
C VAL A 101 -6.10 -41.53 -3.05
N ASP A 102 -6.97 -41.20 -4.01
CA ASP A 102 -7.37 -42.09 -5.11
C ASP A 102 -6.37 -42.09 -6.28
N GLY A 103 -5.32 -41.27 -6.20
CA GLY A 103 -4.30 -41.12 -7.24
C GLY A 103 -4.75 -40.26 -8.42
N ASP A 104 -5.62 -39.27 -8.19
CA ASP A 104 -5.93 -38.25 -9.19
C ASP A 104 -5.09 -36.99 -8.98
N LEU A 105 -4.74 -36.34 -10.08
CA LEU A 105 -3.88 -35.16 -10.13
C LEU A 105 -4.75 -33.93 -10.34
N TYR A 106 -4.55 -32.88 -9.53
CA TYR A 106 -5.24 -31.60 -9.71
C TYR A 106 -4.27 -30.57 -10.28
N ILE A 107 -4.61 -30.01 -11.44
CA ILE A 107 -3.82 -28.99 -12.11
C ILE A 107 -4.66 -27.72 -12.23
N ALA A 108 -4.18 -26.61 -11.69
CA ALA A 108 -4.86 -25.32 -11.83
C ALA A 108 -4.09 -24.40 -12.78
N PRO A 109 -4.76 -23.72 -13.71
CA PRO A 109 -4.12 -22.72 -14.56
C PRO A 109 -3.68 -21.51 -13.72
N ILE A 110 -2.52 -20.96 -14.06
CA ILE A 110 -1.99 -19.73 -13.48
C ILE A 110 -2.56 -18.56 -14.26
N VAL A 111 -3.42 -17.75 -13.64
CA VAL A 111 -4.07 -16.61 -14.30
C VAL A 111 -3.31 -15.30 -14.14
N ASP A 112 -2.55 -15.17 -13.05
CA ASP A 112 -1.73 -14.00 -12.79
C ASP A 112 -0.52 -14.36 -11.92
N ARG A 113 0.56 -13.56 -12.02
CA ARG A 113 1.74 -13.66 -11.17
C ARG A 113 2.00 -12.32 -10.52
N TRP A 114 2.28 -12.35 -9.23
CA TRP A 114 2.50 -11.14 -8.46
C TRP A 114 3.80 -11.21 -7.70
N THR A 115 4.39 -10.04 -7.48
CA THR A 115 5.57 -9.85 -6.62
C THR A 115 5.30 -8.71 -5.65
N VAL A 116 5.84 -8.83 -4.46
CA VAL A 116 5.84 -7.77 -3.44
C VAL A 116 7.29 -7.34 -3.22
N ARG A 117 7.51 -6.02 -3.21
CA ARG A 117 8.82 -5.41 -3.01
C ARG A 117 8.88 -4.75 -1.64
N ALA A 118 10.06 -4.78 -1.03
CA ALA A 118 10.32 -4.04 0.20
C ALA A 118 10.17 -2.54 -0.01
N THR A 119 9.57 -1.84 0.96
CA THR A 119 9.57 -0.37 0.99
C THR A 119 10.51 0.23 2.02
N LEU A 120 11.23 -0.58 2.79
CA LEU A 120 12.24 -0.14 3.76
C LEU A 120 13.57 -0.87 3.52
N ASP A 121 14.67 -0.14 3.68
CA ASP A 121 15.99 -0.75 3.92
C ASP A 121 16.02 -1.24 5.37
N GLY A 122 16.23 -2.54 5.60
CA GLY A 122 16.09 -3.09 6.94
C GLY A 122 16.20 -4.61 7.04
N VAL A 123 15.60 -5.15 8.09
CA VAL A 123 15.54 -6.57 8.40
C VAL A 123 14.09 -7.05 8.44
N VAL A 124 13.84 -8.25 7.94
CA VAL A 124 12.51 -8.89 8.03
C VAL A 124 12.26 -9.27 9.49
N SER A 125 11.32 -8.58 10.16
CA SER A 125 10.94 -8.83 11.56
C SER A 125 9.88 -9.93 11.67
N ARG A 126 8.99 -10.03 10.68
CA ARG A 126 7.91 -11.02 10.60
C ARG A 126 7.70 -11.46 9.17
N SER A 127 7.48 -12.76 8.97
CA SER A 127 7.16 -13.34 7.66
C SER A 127 6.23 -14.52 7.82
N ASP A 128 4.97 -14.34 7.41
CA ASP A 128 3.95 -15.39 7.41
C ASP A 128 3.24 -15.45 6.04
N ASP A 129 2.16 -16.23 5.95
CA ASP A 129 1.44 -16.45 4.69
C ASP A 129 0.61 -15.24 4.24
N ALA A 130 0.40 -14.24 5.10
CA ALA A 130 -0.43 -13.07 4.83
C ALA A 130 0.36 -11.75 4.83
N VAL A 131 1.51 -11.68 5.52
CA VAL A 131 2.29 -10.44 5.62
C VAL A 131 3.79 -10.71 5.73
N VAL A 132 4.58 -9.82 5.13
CA VAL A 132 6.00 -9.63 5.44
C VAL A 132 6.18 -8.25 6.05
N GLU A 133 6.69 -8.20 7.27
CA GLU A 133 7.03 -6.96 7.98
C GLU A 133 8.53 -6.72 7.90
N ILE A 134 8.91 -5.48 7.59
CA ILE A 134 10.30 -5.05 7.55
C ILE A 134 10.48 -3.92 8.57
N GLU A 135 11.50 -4.04 9.39
CA GLU A 135 11.93 -2.98 10.29
C GLU A 135 13.24 -2.34 9.83
N GLY A 136 13.27 -1.01 9.80
CA GLY A 136 14.42 -0.25 9.33
C GLY A 136 14.42 1.19 9.80
N GLU A 137 15.57 1.85 9.74
CA GLU A 137 15.69 3.27 10.07
C GLU A 137 15.57 4.13 8.80
N ALA A 138 14.72 5.14 8.83
CA ALA A 138 14.57 6.09 7.73
C ALA A 138 14.02 7.43 8.20
N TRP A 139 14.28 8.48 7.42
CA TRP A 139 13.45 9.67 7.48
C TRP A 139 12.06 9.34 6.96
N CYS A 140 11.02 9.74 7.68
CA CYS A 140 9.65 9.45 7.33
C CYS A 140 8.82 10.73 7.32
N LEU A 141 8.02 10.87 6.27
CA LEU A 141 6.94 11.85 6.18
C LEU A 141 5.62 11.12 5.97
N ARG A 142 4.67 11.34 6.88
CA ARG A 142 3.30 10.85 6.75
C ARG A 142 2.48 11.81 5.90
N ALA A 143 1.75 11.26 4.95
CA ALA A 143 0.80 11.96 4.09
C ALA A 143 -0.65 11.67 4.53
N ALA A 144 -1.60 12.42 3.97
CA ALA A 144 -3.03 12.17 4.17
C ALA A 144 -3.53 10.95 3.38
N ALA A 145 -3.01 10.75 2.17
CA ALA A 145 -3.43 9.66 1.28
C ALA A 145 -2.32 9.26 0.31
N ALA A 146 -2.41 8.03 -0.21
CA ALA A 146 -1.58 7.56 -1.30
C ALA A 146 -2.39 6.72 -2.29
N TYR A 147 -1.99 6.74 -3.55
CA TYR A 147 -2.68 6.08 -4.65
C TYR A 147 -1.68 5.31 -5.52
N GLY A 148 -2.12 4.18 -6.06
CA GLY A 148 -1.30 3.34 -6.95
C GLY A 148 -0.44 2.32 -6.20
N PRO A 149 0.54 1.72 -6.88
CA PRO A 149 1.48 0.78 -6.27
C PRO A 149 2.54 1.49 -5.44
N ASP A 150 3.26 0.73 -4.63
CA ASP A 150 4.45 1.24 -3.94
C ASP A 150 5.51 1.68 -4.96
N ALA A 151 6.16 2.80 -4.67
CA ALA A 151 7.19 3.37 -5.53
C ALA A 151 8.55 3.32 -4.84
N VAL A 152 9.60 3.11 -5.63
CA VAL A 152 10.99 3.19 -5.19
C VAL A 152 11.74 4.02 -6.22
N GLY A 153 12.49 5.02 -5.76
CA GLY A 153 13.20 5.91 -6.67
C GLY A 153 14.11 6.90 -5.95
N GLU A 154 14.82 7.70 -6.74
CA GLU A 154 15.57 8.84 -6.23
C GLU A 154 14.64 10.05 -6.04
N LEU A 155 14.71 10.71 -4.89
CA LEU A 155 13.92 11.90 -4.60
C LEU A 155 14.45 13.09 -5.39
N THR A 156 13.58 13.82 -6.08
CA THR A 156 13.97 15.00 -6.88
C THR A 156 12.93 16.10 -6.75
N LEU A 157 13.38 17.35 -6.64
CA LEU A 157 12.49 18.50 -6.65
C LEU A 157 12.01 18.78 -8.08
N GLY A 158 10.68 18.79 -8.29
CA GLY A 158 10.07 19.17 -9.56
C GLY A 158 9.70 20.65 -9.64
N VAL A 159 9.69 21.33 -8.50
CA VAL A 159 9.31 22.73 -8.33
C VAL A 159 10.36 23.47 -7.50
N ASP A 160 10.31 24.80 -7.59
CA ASP A 160 11.28 25.69 -6.95
C ASP A 160 10.80 26.17 -5.56
N GLY A 161 9.53 25.94 -5.22
CA GLY A 161 8.91 26.41 -3.98
C GLY A 161 7.69 25.60 -3.53
N PRO A 162 7.25 25.76 -2.28
CA PRO A 162 6.15 25.01 -1.68
C PRO A 162 4.76 25.37 -2.24
N ASP A 163 4.62 26.56 -2.80
CA ASP A 163 3.40 27.14 -3.37
C ASP A 163 3.29 26.92 -4.89
N ALA A 164 4.37 26.46 -5.51
CA ALA A 164 4.41 26.20 -6.94
C ALA A 164 3.66 24.92 -7.32
N ASP A 165 2.99 24.97 -8.46
CA ASP A 165 2.37 23.81 -9.10
C ASP A 165 3.36 23.17 -10.09
N LEU A 166 3.44 21.84 -10.07
CA LEU A 166 4.27 21.11 -11.03
C LEU A 166 3.66 21.21 -12.44
N ALA A 167 4.37 21.84 -13.37
CA ALA A 167 3.93 21.92 -14.76
C ALA A 167 4.24 20.62 -15.52
N PRO A 168 3.32 20.10 -16.37
CA PRO A 168 3.56 18.90 -17.19
C PRO A 168 4.84 19.01 -18.04
N ALA A 169 5.13 20.19 -18.59
CA ALA A 169 6.31 20.42 -19.42
C ALA A 169 7.65 20.21 -18.68
N ARG A 170 7.67 20.25 -17.34
CA ARG A 170 8.87 19.93 -16.54
C ARG A 170 9.13 18.43 -16.39
N ILE A 171 8.20 17.59 -16.86
CA ILE A 171 8.34 16.14 -16.82
C ILE A 171 8.79 15.63 -18.20
N ASP A 172 9.94 14.95 -18.20
CA ASP A 172 10.47 14.23 -19.34
C ASP A 172 11.08 12.88 -18.92
N VAL A 173 11.51 12.10 -19.91
CA VAL A 173 12.06 10.74 -19.74
C VAL A 173 13.33 10.67 -18.89
N ARG A 174 14.04 11.78 -18.67
CA ARG A 174 15.23 11.83 -17.79
C ARG A 174 14.85 11.69 -16.32
N LEU A 175 13.57 11.92 -16.00
CA LEU A 175 13.02 11.72 -14.67
C LEU A 175 12.49 10.30 -14.44
N SER A 176 12.67 9.39 -15.40
CA SER A 176 12.31 7.99 -15.24
C SER A 176 12.96 7.38 -13.99
N GLY A 177 12.18 6.63 -13.22
CA GLY A 177 12.61 5.99 -11.97
C GLY A 177 12.77 6.94 -10.77
N ARG A 178 12.43 8.22 -10.90
CA ARG A 178 12.51 9.21 -9.80
C ARG A 178 11.18 9.37 -9.07
N ILE A 179 11.25 9.81 -7.82
CA ILE A 179 10.11 10.31 -7.05
C ILE A 179 10.17 11.84 -7.07
N ILE A 180 9.21 12.48 -7.73
CA ILE A 180 9.21 13.93 -7.94
C ILE A 180 8.38 14.62 -6.86
N VAL A 181 8.95 15.61 -6.20
CA VAL A 181 8.24 16.52 -5.29
C VAL A 181 7.62 17.64 -6.11
N GLY A 182 6.29 17.64 -6.22
CA GLY A 182 5.51 18.50 -7.12
C GLY A 182 4.94 19.77 -6.50
N GLY A 183 5.26 20.10 -5.25
CA GLY A 183 4.81 21.33 -4.61
C GLY A 183 3.35 21.31 -4.16
N ALA A 184 2.65 22.43 -4.37
CA ALA A 184 1.30 22.66 -3.87
C ALA A 184 0.27 21.72 -4.49
N ARG A 185 0.28 21.60 -5.82
CA ARG A 185 -0.72 20.81 -6.55
C ARG A 185 -0.13 20.08 -7.74
N VAL A 186 -0.66 18.89 -7.96
CA VAL A 186 -0.39 18.07 -9.15
C VAL A 186 -1.72 17.83 -9.89
N SER A 187 -1.75 18.10 -11.19
CA SER A 187 -2.94 17.90 -12.04
C SER A 187 -3.00 16.49 -12.64
N ALA A 188 -4.15 16.10 -13.19
CA ALA A 188 -4.30 14.83 -13.91
C ALA A 188 -3.28 14.69 -15.06
N GLU A 189 -3.05 15.77 -15.81
CA GLU A 189 -2.10 15.80 -16.92
C GLU A 189 -0.67 15.51 -16.44
N VAL A 190 -0.27 16.08 -15.30
CA VAL A 190 1.03 15.82 -14.67
C VAL A 190 1.15 14.36 -14.27
N ILE A 191 0.10 13.78 -13.66
CA ILE A 191 0.08 12.37 -13.24
C ILE A 191 0.21 11.43 -14.45
N THR A 192 -0.61 11.65 -15.48
CA THR A 192 -0.58 10.85 -16.70
C THR A 192 0.77 10.97 -17.40
N ARG A 193 1.33 12.17 -17.50
CA ARG A 193 2.63 12.40 -18.13
C ARG A 193 3.78 11.78 -17.34
N ALA A 194 3.77 11.91 -16.01
CA ALA A 194 4.75 11.28 -15.13
C ALA A 194 4.82 9.77 -15.37
N HIS A 195 3.66 9.12 -15.39
CA HIS A 195 3.58 7.68 -15.64
C HIS A 195 4.05 7.31 -17.05
N ALA A 196 3.64 8.06 -18.08
CA ALA A 196 4.11 7.86 -19.45
C ALA A 196 5.63 8.04 -19.61
N CYS A 197 6.26 8.90 -18.79
CA CYS A 197 7.71 9.10 -18.75
C CYS A 197 8.44 8.12 -17.83
N GLY A 198 7.76 7.16 -17.20
CA GLY A 198 8.36 6.17 -16.31
C GLY A 198 8.79 6.73 -14.95
N VAL A 199 8.25 7.87 -14.53
CA VAL A 199 8.48 8.43 -13.17
C VAL A 199 7.95 7.43 -12.14
N ALA A 200 8.75 7.13 -11.11
CA ALA A 200 8.38 6.14 -10.10
C ALA A 200 7.22 6.62 -9.21
N GLY A 201 7.19 7.90 -8.86
CA GLY A 201 6.07 8.45 -8.10
C GLY A 201 6.08 9.98 -7.99
N LEU A 202 4.96 10.52 -7.51
CA LEU A 202 4.75 11.95 -7.28
C LEU A 202 4.43 12.20 -5.82
N VAL A 203 5.02 13.23 -5.24
CA VAL A 203 4.65 13.76 -3.92
C VAL A 203 4.03 15.14 -4.12
N ALA A 204 2.77 15.30 -3.73
CA ALA A 204 2.02 16.54 -3.95
C ALA A 204 1.39 17.02 -2.64
N GLY A 205 1.24 18.33 -2.47
CA GLY A 205 0.42 18.92 -1.42
C GLY A 205 -1.02 18.46 -1.52
N ALA A 206 -1.62 18.66 -2.69
CA ALA A 206 -2.97 18.20 -2.97
C ALA A 206 -3.15 17.77 -4.43
N VAL A 207 -4.17 16.93 -4.65
CA VAL A 207 -4.61 16.53 -5.99
C VAL A 207 -6.11 16.72 -6.10
N PRO A 208 -6.62 17.35 -7.17
CA PRO A 208 -8.07 17.50 -7.37
C PRO A 208 -8.76 16.12 -7.51
N PRO A 209 -9.90 15.88 -6.82
CA PRO A 209 -10.64 14.62 -6.92
C PRO A 209 -11.03 14.25 -8.35
N ALA A 210 -11.42 15.24 -9.17
CA ALA A 210 -11.74 15.03 -10.57
C ALA A 210 -10.53 14.47 -11.37
N GLY A 211 -9.32 14.94 -11.05
CA GLY A 211 -8.11 14.45 -11.70
C GLY A 211 -7.74 13.04 -11.26
N LEU A 212 -7.92 12.72 -9.98
CA LEU A 212 -7.73 11.35 -9.48
C LEU A 212 -8.72 10.38 -10.13
N ARG A 213 -9.98 10.77 -10.32
CA ARG A 213 -10.98 9.94 -11.01
C ARG A 213 -10.61 9.64 -12.46
N VAL A 214 -10.03 10.60 -13.17
CA VAL A 214 -9.54 10.38 -14.56
C VAL A 214 -8.45 9.31 -14.59
N VAL A 215 -7.58 9.26 -13.58
CA VAL A 215 -6.43 8.35 -13.54
C VAL A 215 -6.78 6.99 -12.92
N TYR A 216 -7.55 6.97 -11.84
CA TYR A 216 -7.80 5.78 -11.02
C TYR A 216 -9.22 5.23 -11.13
N GLY A 217 -10.15 5.97 -11.75
CA GLY A 217 -11.56 5.62 -11.87
C GLY A 217 -12.43 6.09 -10.70
N ASP A 218 -13.70 5.71 -10.73
CA ASP A 218 -14.72 6.21 -9.79
C ASP A 218 -14.62 5.65 -8.36
N ALA A 219 -13.85 4.58 -8.16
CA ALA A 219 -13.65 3.95 -6.85
C ALA A 219 -12.65 4.70 -5.96
N VAL A 220 -12.06 5.81 -6.43
CA VAL A 220 -11.07 6.57 -5.66
C VAL A 220 -11.70 7.26 -4.45
N THR A 221 -11.03 7.17 -3.30
CA THR A 221 -11.52 7.73 -2.03
C THR A 221 -10.54 8.72 -1.43
N ALA A 222 -11.00 9.54 -0.49
CA ALA A 222 -10.16 10.48 0.27
C ALA A 222 -9.03 9.80 1.06
N SER A 223 -9.21 8.53 1.41
CA SER A 223 -8.28 7.75 2.23
C SER A 223 -7.15 7.12 1.41
N GLY A 224 -7.13 7.33 0.10
CA GLY A 224 -6.19 6.67 -0.81
C GLY A 224 -6.79 5.45 -1.51
N SER A 225 -5.97 4.83 -2.35
CA SER A 225 -6.27 3.57 -3.03
C SER A 225 -4.94 2.86 -3.33
N PRO A 226 -4.35 2.18 -2.33
CA PRO A 226 -3.15 1.36 -2.56
C PRO A 226 -3.51 0.21 -3.49
N GLY A 227 -2.61 -0.10 -4.42
CA GLY A 227 -2.83 -1.12 -5.44
C GLY A 227 -1.54 -1.84 -5.83
N ARG A 228 -1.66 -2.77 -6.77
CA ARG A 228 -0.50 -3.43 -7.42
C ARG A 228 -0.54 -3.32 -8.94
N ASP A 229 -1.66 -2.83 -9.49
CA ASP A 229 -1.80 -2.53 -10.90
C ASP A 229 -0.75 -1.53 -11.33
N ASP A 230 -0.28 -1.67 -12.57
CA ASP A 230 0.59 -0.70 -13.21
C ASP A 230 -0.17 0.63 -13.41
N ARG A 231 -0.03 1.51 -12.43
CA ARG A 231 -0.68 2.80 -12.35
C ARG A 231 0.29 3.83 -11.78
N PRO A 232 0.08 5.13 -12.04
CA PRO A 232 0.91 6.17 -11.43
C PRO A 232 0.86 6.09 -9.91
N THR A 233 1.99 6.25 -9.22
CA THR A 233 2.03 6.37 -7.76
C THR A 233 1.98 7.83 -7.34
N VAL A 234 1.04 8.19 -6.47
CA VAL A 234 0.88 9.56 -5.98
C VAL A 234 0.70 9.56 -4.46
N LEU A 235 1.54 10.33 -3.77
CA LEU A 235 1.46 10.60 -2.34
C LEU A 235 0.93 12.02 -2.12
N CYS A 236 -0.27 12.13 -1.53
CA CYS A 236 -0.94 13.39 -1.26
C CYS A 236 -0.74 13.79 0.20
N LEU A 237 0.09 14.80 0.44
CA LEU A 237 0.44 15.25 1.78
C LEU A 237 -0.78 15.78 2.52
N MET A 238 -1.55 16.71 1.96
CA MET A 238 -2.69 17.35 2.62
C MET A 238 -4.07 16.81 2.17
N GLY A 239 -4.13 16.00 1.12
CA GLY A 239 -5.36 15.38 0.62
C GLY A 239 -5.89 16.04 -0.66
N PHE A 240 -7.14 16.50 -0.63
CA PHE A 240 -7.81 17.10 -1.79
C PHE A 240 -7.72 18.63 -1.82
N GLY A 241 -7.76 19.20 -3.02
CA GLY A 241 -7.83 20.65 -3.24
C GLY A 241 -6.52 21.26 -3.71
N SER A 242 -6.21 22.43 -3.18
CA SER A 242 -4.97 23.18 -3.45
C SER A 242 -4.54 23.89 -2.17
N GLY A 243 -3.25 23.83 -1.86
CA GLY A 243 -2.66 24.58 -0.76
C GLY A 243 -1.14 24.50 -0.85
N ALA A 244 -0.47 25.60 -0.52
CA ALA A 244 0.98 25.60 -0.40
C ALA A 244 1.40 24.58 0.67
N LEU A 245 2.47 23.84 0.40
CA LEU A 245 3.07 22.98 1.41
C LEU A 245 3.56 23.84 2.58
N PRO A 246 3.36 23.43 3.84
CA PRO A 246 3.99 24.11 4.95
C PRO A 246 5.51 24.14 4.75
N GLN A 247 6.14 25.30 4.97
CA GLN A 247 7.58 25.50 4.75
C GLN A 247 8.41 24.43 5.47
N ALA A 248 8.05 24.11 6.72
CA ALA A 248 8.71 23.08 7.54
C ALA A 248 8.59 21.64 6.98
N VAL A 249 7.66 21.40 6.05
CA VAL A 249 7.54 20.13 5.31
C VAL A 249 8.35 20.20 4.02
N TYR A 250 8.31 21.34 3.32
CA TYR A 250 8.96 21.52 2.02
C TYR A 250 10.48 21.63 2.12
N GLU A 251 11.02 22.47 3.00
CA GLU A 251 12.46 22.72 3.11
C GLU A 251 13.30 21.45 3.27
N PRO A 252 12.90 20.47 4.11
CA PRO A 252 13.62 19.20 4.20
C PRO A 252 13.76 18.42 2.89
N PHE A 253 12.84 18.56 1.94
CA PHE A 253 12.98 17.88 0.65
C PHE A 253 14.22 18.35 -0.11
N ALA A 254 14.65 19.60 0.04
CA ALA A 254 15.87 20.10 -0.58
C ALA A 254 17.12 19.43 0.00
N ALA A 255 17.17 19.25 1.33
CA ALA A 255 18.26 18.55 2.00
C ALA A 255 18.27 17.03 1.72
N LEU A 256 17.12 16.47 1.34
CA LEU A 256 16.93 15.05 1.02
C LEU A 256 16.98 14.74 -0.49
N ALA A 257 17.06 15.77 -1.35
CA ALA A 257 17.10 15.59 -2.79
C ALA A 257 18.33 14.75 -3.20
N GLY A 258 18.14 13.83 -4.15
CA GLY A 258 19.16 12.87 -4.57
C GLY A 258 19.25 11.62 -3.68
N ALA A 259 18.57 11.57 -2.53
CA ALA A 259 18.51 10.36 -1.71
C ALA A 259 17.55 9.32 -2.31
N ARG A 260 17.82 8.04 -2.04
CA ARG A 260 16.85 6.97 -2.31
C ARG A 260 15.65 7.13 -1.39
N ALA A 261 14.47 6.91 -1.94
CA ALA A 261 13.21 7.01 -1.23
C ALA A 261 12.22 5.95 -1.70
N THR A 262 11.22 5.68 -0.86
CA THR A 262 10.04 4.89 -1.22
C THR A 262 8.76 5.57 -0.81
N ILE A 263 7.73 5.38 -1.61
CA ILE A 263 6.35 5.64 -1.21
C ILE A 263 5.74 4.29 -0.85
N HIS A 264 5.44 4.11 0.43
CA HIS A 264 4.65 2.99 0.91
C HIS A 264 3.18 3.40 0.97
N THR A 265 2.46 3.01 -0.08
CA THR A 265 1.09 3.44 -0.35
C THR A 265 0.10 2.93 0.67
N ALA A 266 0.24 1.69 1.13
CA ALA A 266 -0.65 1.08 2.11
C ALA A 266 -0.70 1.85 3.45
N SER A 267 0.38 2.57 3.79
CA SER A 267 0.42 3.37 5.01
C SER A 267 0.57 4.88 4.79
N ALA A 268 0.47 5.32 3.54
CA ALA A 268 0.62 6.71 3.09
C ALA A 268 1.87 7.39 3.67
N ARG A 269 3.02 6.73 3.55
CA ARG A 269 4.30 7.24 4.05
C ARG A 269 5.33 7.35 2.92
N LEU A 270 6.12 8.41 2.97
CA LEU A 270 7.38 8.52 2.24
C LEU A 270 8.51 8.15 3.20
N PHE A 271 9.32 7.16 2.85
CA PHE A 271 10.57 6.87 3.53
C PHE A 271 11.73 7.36 2.69
N VAL A 272 12.71 8.01 3.32
CA VAL A 272 13.92 8.51 2.66
C VAL A 272 15.14 7.99 3.41
N PHE A 273 16.01 7.29 2.67
CA PHE A 273 17.20 6.63 3.21
C PHE A 273 18.38 7.59 3.06
N SER A 274 18.48 8.53 4.01
CA SER A 274 19.55 9.52 4.06
C SER A 274 20.11 9.62 5.47
N ALA A 275 21.43 9.76 5.56
CA ALA A 275 22.12 10.05 6.82
C ALA A 275 22.07 11.53 7.20
N ALA A 276 21.60 12.41 6.31
CA ALA A 276 21.50 13.85 6.55
C ALA A 276 20.70 14.16 7.83
N SER A 277 21.17 15.12 8.62
CA SER A 277 20.42 15.69 9.74
C SER A 277 19.52 16.79 9.23
N LEU A 278 18.21 16.65 9.41
CA LEU A 278 17.28 17.75 9.20
C LEU A 278 17.21 18.58 10.48
N ASP A 279 17.41 19.89 10.34
CA ASP A 279 17.26 20.80 11.47
C ASP A 279 15.80 20.75 11.96
N ARG A 280 15.65 20.43 13.24
CA ARG A 280 14.34 20.38 13.88
C ARG A 280 14.00 21.79 14.35
N PRO A 281 12.88 22.40 13.92
CA PRO A 281 12.33 23.51 14.69
C PRO A 281 11.97 22.96 16.08
N GLU A 282 12.62 23.49 17.11
CA GLU A 282 12.40 23.11 18.50
C GLU A 282 10.93 23.36 18.84
N VAL A 283 10.18 22.27 19.03
CA VAL A 283 8.81 22.36 19.55
C VAL A 283 9.00 22.46 21.06
N PRO A 284 8.70 23.62 21.69
CA PRO A 284 8.76 23.71 23.14
C PRO A 284 7.84 22.64 23.73
N PRO A 285 8.25 21.95 24.80
CA PRO A 285 7.40 20.97 25.46
C PRO A 285 6.06 21.62 25.81
N PRO A 286 4.93 20.93 25.66
CA PRO A 286 3.66 21.48 26.10
C PRO A 286 3.78 21.81 27.58
N ASP A 287 3.45 23.05 27.96
CA ASP A 287 3.37 23.47 29.35
C ASP A 287 2.58 22.40 30.11
N ARG A 288 3.24 21.80 31.10
CA ARG A 288 2.57 20.91 32.03
C ARG A 288 1.55 21.76 32.77
N VAL A 289 0.30 21.73 32.31
CA VAL A 289 -0.84 22.20 33.08
C VAL A 289 -0.78 21.42 34.39
N ARG A 290 -0.39 22.14 35.43
CA ARG A 290 -0.32 21.68 36.80
C ARG A 290 -1.75 21.24 37.15
N LYS A 291 -1.89 19.94 37.39
CA LYS A 291 -3.16 19.32 37.78
C LYS A 291 -3.44 19.66 39.24
N ASP A 292 -3.91 20.88 39.48
CA ASP A 292 -4.58 21.28 40.72
C ASP A 292 -5.92 21.89 40.30
N ASP A 293 -6.96 21.07 40.32
CA ASP A 293 -8.26 21.44 40.88
C ASP A 293 -9.14 20.19 41.01
N ALA A 294 -9.40 19.83 42.26
CA ALA A 294 -10.42 18.88 42.66
C ALA A 294 -11.81 19.49 42.38
N PRO A 295 -12.84 18.67 42.13
CA PRO A 295 -14.19 19.19 41.94
C PRO A 295 -14.69 19.85 43.24
N VAL A 296 -14.97 21.14 43.20
CA VAL A 296 -15.71 21.84 44.26
C VAL A 296 -17.13 21.27 44.30
N ALA A 297 -17.50 20.73 45.45
CA ALA A 297 -18.84 20.30 45.76
C ALA A 297 -19.81 21.49 45.75
N THR A 298 -20.87 21.39 44.95
CA THR A 298 -22.03 22.29 44.98
C THR A 298 -22.81 22.15 46.29
N ALA A 299 -22.97 23.26 47.01
CA ALA A 299 -23.95 23.44 48.08
C ALA A 299 -25.29 23.97 47.51
N PRO A 300 -26.44 23.75 48.18
CA PRO A 300 -27.76 23.96 47.58
C PRO A 300 -28.22 25.43 47.61
N ALA A 301 -29.08 25.76 46.63
CA ALA A 301 -29.58 27.09 46.34
C ALA A 301 -30.56 27.65 47.40
N GLU A 302 -30.32 28.90 47.82
CA GLU A 302 -31.30 29.75 48.48
C GLU A 302 -32.11 30.55 47.44
N ARG A 303 -33.40 30.75 47.75
CA ARG A 303 -34.45 31.34 46.91
C ARG A 303 -34.28 32.85 46.80
N PRO A 304 -34.65 33.50 45.68
CA PRO A 304 -34.76 34.96 45.65
C PRO A 304 -36.16 35.41 46.10
N GLU A 305 -36.17 36.43 46.96
CA GLU A 305 -37.33 37.26 47.26
C GLU A 305 -37.68 38.16 46.07
N ALA A 306 -38.98 38.38 45.91
CA ALA A 306 -39.58 39.17 44.86
C ALA A 306 -39.62 40.66 45.24
N GLU A 307 -39.32 41.54 44.28
CA GLU A 307 -39.87 42.90 44.26
C GLU A 307 -40.48 43.18 42.89
N ALA A 308 -41.68 43.75 42.96
CA ALA A 308 -42.56 44.09 41.87
C ALA A 308 -42.18 45.44 41.25
N GLU A 309 -42.47 45.62 39.96
CA GLU A 309 -43.42 46.65 39.50
C GLU A 309 -43.69 46.54 37.99
N GLU A 310 -44.99 46.47 37.70
CA GLU A 310 -45.78 47.02 36.60
C GLU A 310 -45.45 46.80 35.11
N GLY A 311 -46.50 46.37 34.38
CA GLY A 311 -46.76 46.82 33.02
C GLY A 311 -47.44 45.80 32.10
N ASP A 312 -48.76 45.65 32.22
CA ASP A 312 -49.63 44.88 31.30
C ASP A 312 -49.46 45.29 29.82
N VAL A 313 -49.41 44.30 28.91
CA VAL A 313 -49.96 44.42 27.54
C VAL A 313 -50.56 43.08 27.07
N GLU A 314 -51.89 43.09 27.03
CA GLU A 314 -52.86 42.48 26.10
C GLU A 314 -52.78 41.00 25.66
N GLU A 315 -53.94 40.37 25.89
CA GLU A 315 -54.39 39.04 25.48
C GLU A 315 -54.42 38.84 23.96
N GLU A 316 -54.09 37.62 23.51
CA GLU A 316 -54.89 36.93 22.48
C GLU A 316 -54.75 35.40 22.62
N GLU A 317 -55.83 34.77 23.08
CA GLU A 317 -56.12 33.33 23.04
C GLU A 317 -57.14 33.06 21.90
N PRO A 318 -57.45 31.81 21.52
CA PRO A 318 -56.59 30.66 21.28
C PRO A 318 -56.85 30.03 19.90
N ALA A 319 -55.95 29.12 19.54
CA ALA A 319 -56.15 28.17 18.46
C ALA A 319 -57.09 27.02 18.86
N SER A 320 -57.78 26.53 17.83
CA SER A 320 -58.15 25.13 17.59
C SER A 320 -59.50 24.61 18.12
N GLY A 321 -60.32 24.19 17.16
CA GLY A 321 -61.44 23.28 17.36
C GLY A 321 -61.61 22.35 16.16
N ARG A 322 -61.12 21.11 16.34
CA ARG A 322 -61.37 19.85 15.61
C ARG A 322 -60.68 19.60 14.27
#